data_AF-A0A6P8FYS5-F1
#
_entry.id   AF-A0A6P8FYS5-F1
#
_cell.length_a   1.000
_cell.length_b   1.000
_cell.length_c   1.000
_cell.angle_alpha   90.00
_cell.angle_beta   90.00
_cell.angle_gamma   90.00
#
_symmetry.space_group_name_H-M   'P 1'
#
loop_
_entity.id
_entity.type
_entity.pdbx_description
1 polymer ?
#
loop_
_entity_poly.entity_id
_entity_poly.type
_entity_poly.pdbx_seq_one_letter_code
_entity_poly.pdbx_strand_id
1 'polypeptide(L)'
;MILLICPATNTFDADKTNPDLLSLSPYPTAFTASTSKNYYLTKVGLLKDFLCSSVSGMTYFRVGSEGNCPTANCNGVLPDGSTVNFKYLLLDPTNKTILSETKWSEDISLYALQNPDAIDDSLPGRSAAMVVITAILCVAVFLLILLLLSMLILALCWDDKEPIRALGSLRIPEYDTHNFKDPAAPYINPSFEHDPKSHPIFTSPSPIILQ
;
A
#
# COMPACT_ATOMS: atom_id res chain seq x y z
N MET A 1 16.16 18.14 33.05
CA MET A 1 16.09 19.28 32.11
C MET A 1 17.37 19.25 31.27
N ILE A 2 17.30 19.40 29.94
CA ILE A 2 18.41 19.08 29.01
C ILE A 2 18.64 20.21 27.97
N LEU A 3 19.90 20.28 27.54
CA LEU A 3 20.52 20.68 26.25
C LEU A 3 20.95 22.12 25.98
N LEU A 4 22.27 22.30 25.78
CA LEU A 4 22.98 23.55 25.52
C LEU A 4 24.01 23.38 24.37
N ILE A 5 24.00 24.25 23.37
CA ILE A 5 24.85 24.20 22.16
C ILE A 5 26.33 24.51 22.43
N CYS A 6 27.24 23.90 21.68
CA CYS A 6 28.65 24.29 21.65
C CYS A 6 28.77 25.58 20.83
N PRO A 7 28.98 26.74 21.49
CA PRO A 7 30.20 27.01 22.26
C PRO A 7 29.98 27.40 23.73
N ALA A 8 28.90 26.97 24.36
CA ALA A 8 28.42 27.55 25.63
C ALA A 8 29.02 27.04 26.94
N THR A 9 30.02 26.16 26.90
CA THR A 9 30.55 25.52 28.12
C THR A 9 30.88 26.56 29.19
N ASN A 10 31.63 27.59 28.83
CA ASN A 10 32.05 28.65 29.75
C ASN A 10 30.90 29.56 30.22
N THR A 11 29.95 29.89 29.34
CA THR A 11 28.82 30.78 29.66
C THR A 11 27.80 30.08 30.54
N PHE A 12 27.51 28.81 30.26
CA PHE A 12 26.60 28.02 31.10
C PHE A 12 27.22 27.82 32.49
N ASP A 13 28.51 27.46 32.57
CA ASP A 13 29.17 27.27 33.85
C ASP A 13 29.21 28.53 34.71
N ALA A 14 29.21 29.72 34.10
CA ALA A 14 29.09 30.99 34.80
C ALA A 14 27.66 31.25 35.33
N ASP A 15 26.63 30.84 34.60
CA ASP A 15 25.23 31.10 34.94
C ASP A 15 24.56 29.99 35.76
N LYS A 16 25.14 28.79 35.84
CA LYS A 16 24.51 27.61 36.45
C LYS A 16 24.15 27.76 37.94
N THR A 17 24.78 28.70 38.63
CA THR A 17 24.51 29.04 40.03
C THR A 17 23.44 30.11 40.20
N ASN A 18 22.98 30.72 39.11
CA ASN A 18 21.96 31.75 39.13
C ASN A 18 20.57 31.13 39.41
N PRO A 19 19.80 31.61 40.41
CA PRO A 19 18.47 31.09 40.71
C PRO A 19 17.46 31.25 39.56
N ASP A 20 17.71 32.18 38.64
CA ASP A 20 16.90 32.45 37.45
C ASP A 20 17.47 31.83 36.17
N LEU A 21 18.31 30.79 36.28
CA LEU A 21 18.92 30.07 35.15
C LEU A 21 17.92 29.72 34.02
N LEU A 22 16.70 29.32 34.38
CA LEU A 22 15.61 29.00 33.43
C LEU A 22 15.16 30.20 32.59
N SER A 23 15.25 31.40 33.14
CA SER A 23 14.87 32.64 32.48
C SER A 23 16.01 33.16 31.58
N LEU A 24 17.24 32.68 31.79
CA LEU A 24 18.41 33.05 31.00
C LEU A 24 18.51 32.27 29.67
N SER A 25 17.71 31.22 29.49
CA SER A 25 17.64 30.42 28.26
C SER A 25 17.00 31.23 27.11
N PRO A 26 17.76 31.68 26.11
CA PRO A 26 17.27 32.54 25.05
C PRO A 26 17.02 31.72 23.78
N TYR A 27 15.96 30.90 23.74
CA TYR A 27 15.52 30.28 22.48
C TYR A 27 14.68 31.28 21.65
N PRO A 28 14.87 31.39 20.31
CA PRO A 28 15.84 30.71 19.44
C PRO A 28 17.17 31.47 19.26
N THR A 29 17.38 32.59 19.95
CA THR A 29 18.56 33.44 19.77
C THR A 29 19.88 32.80 20.24
N ALA A 30 19.82 31.74 21.05
CA ALA A 30 20.96 30.97 21.55
C ALA A 30 21.85 30.41 20.44
N PHE A 31 21.29 30.25 19.23
CA PHE A 31 21.99 29.74 18.06
C PHE A 31 22.57 30.83 17.16
N THR A 32 22.38 32.10 17.51
CA THR A 32 22.84 33.24 16.71
C THR A 32 24.12 33.83 17.31
N ALA A 33 25.04 34.27 16.45
CA ALA A 33 26.33 34.83 16.87
C ALA A 33 26.24 36.17 17.62
N SER A 34 25.06 36.79 17.68
CA SER A 34 24.84 38.11 18.28
C SER A 34 24.49 38.08 19.76
N THR A 35 24.37 36.90 20.37
CA THR A 35 23.88 36.75 21.75
C THR A 35 25.02 36.38 22.69
N SER A 36 25.06 37.00 23.87
CA SER A 36 26.03 36.67 24.93
C SER A 36 25.79 35.31 25.57
N LYS A 37 24.62 34.72 25.32
CA LYS A 37 24.19 33.40 25.78
C LYS A 37 23.99 32.52 24.56
N ASN A 38 24.85 31.53 24.41
CA ASN A 38 24.95 30.62 23.27
C ASN A 38 24.39 29.22 23.61
N TYR A 39 23.41 29.20 24.51
CA TYR A 39 22.94 28.02 25.22
C TYR A 39 21.45 28.18 25.47
N TYR A 40 20.68 27.10 25.44
CA TYR A 40 19.26 27.13 25.83
C TYR A 40 18.97 25.98 26.80
N LEU A 41 17.79 25.95 27.38
CA LEU A 41 17.38 24.88 28.29
C LEU A 41 15.99 24.43 27.87
N THR A 42 15.78 23.12 27.81
CA THR A 42 14.46 22.55 27.57
C THR A 42 14.00 21.61 28.67
N LYS A 43 12.73 21.70 29.03
CA LYS A 43 12.09 20.82 30.01
C LYS A 43 11.79 19.46 29.38
N VAL A 44 12.29 18.42 30.04
CA VAL A 44 12.24 17.04 29.55
C VAL A 44 11.13 16.25 30.25
N GLY A 45 10.97 16.46 31.56
CA GLY A 45 10.00 15.76 32.39
C GLY A 45 10.44 15.70 33.85
N LEU A 46 9.74 14.90 34.65
CA LEU A 46 10.09 14.65 36.06
C LEU A 46 11.04 13.46 36.15
N LEU A 47 11.88 13.43 37.19
CA LEU A 47 12.85 12.34 37.37
C LEU A 47 12.18 10.95 37.42
N LYS A 48 10.99 10.86 38.02
CA LYS A 48 10.19 9.62 38.10
C LYS A 48 9.78 9.05 36.74
N ASP A 49 9.78 9.87 35.68
CA ASP A 49 9.39 9.46 34.33
C ASP A 49 10.57 8.83 33.58
N PHE A 50 11.80 8.97 34.10
CA PHE A 50 13.04 8.44 33.53
C PHE A 50 13.66 7.41 34.48
N LEU A 51 13.07 6.21 34.52
CA LEU A 51 13.56 5.10 35.34
C LEU A 51 14.78 4.43 34.68
N CYS A 52 15.77 4.04 35.49
CA CYS A 52 16.95 3.32 35.02
C CYS A 52 16.63 1.92 34.46
N SER A 53 15.47 1.36 34.85
CA SER A 53 14.98 0.09 34.31
C SER A 53 14.13 0.37 33.08
N SER A 54 14.59 -0.08 31.91
CA SER A 54 13.90 0.14 30.64
C SER A 54 12.51 -0.49 30.67
N VAL A 55 11.46 0.34 30.76
CA VAL A 55 10.09 -0.11 30.60
C VAL A 55 9.79 -0.20 29.10
N SER A 56 9.27 -1.32 28.63
CA SER A 56 8.83 -1.47 27.23
C SER A 56 7.79 -0.40 26.90
N GLY A 57 8.16 0.57 26.06
CA GLY A 57 7.21 1.53 25.51
C GLY A 57 7.74 2.94 25.23
N MET A 58 8.71 3.46 25.99
CA MET A 58 9.32 4.78 25.76
C MET A 58 10.72 4.83 26.40
N THR A 59 11.77 5.14 25.65
CA THR A 59 13.14 5.22 26.21
C THR A 59 13.97 6.41 25.76
N TYR A 60 13.42 7.38 25.02
CA TYR A 60 14.19 8.54 24.57
C TYR A 60 13.37 9.83 24.52
N PHE A 61 14.03 10.93 24.87
CA PHE A 61 13.52 12.29 24.71
C PHE A 61 14.11 12.86 23.42
N ARG A 62 13.26 13.17 22.44
CA ARG A 62 13.69 13.79 21.18
C ARG A 62 13.84 15.29 21.38
N VAL A 63 15.06 15.80 21.28
CA VAL A 63 15.31 17.23 21.36
C VAL A 63 14.99 17.93 20.04
N GLY A 64 14.48 19.15 20.10
CA GLY A 64 14.12 19.96 18.94
C GLY A 64 12.86 19.50 18.22
N SER A 65 11.91 18.89 18.92
CA SER A 65 10.67 18.38 18.32
C SER A 65 9.54 19.40 18.26
N GLU A 66 9.64 20.53 18.97
CA GLU A 66 8.61 21.56 18.99
C GLU A 66 8.93 22.66 17.97
N GLY A 67 8.06 22.81 16.97
CA GLY A 67 8.21 23.84 15.92
C GLY A 67 7.98 25.25 16.43
N ASN A 68 6.83 25.49 17.06
CA ASN A 68 6.47 26.81 17.58
C ASN A 68 6.67 26.85 19.09
N CYS A 69 7.50 27.78 19.54
CA CYS A 69 7.98 27.88 20.92
C CYS A 69 7.53 29.17 21.58
N PRO A 70 6.39 29.18 22.29
CA PRO A 70 5.88 30.39 22.94
C PRO A 70 6.58 30.72 24.27
N THR A 71 7.42 29.82 24.79
CA THR A 71 8.09 29.98 26.10
C THR A 71 9.59 29.79 25.98
N ALA A 72 10.35 30.40 26.90
CA ALA A 72 11.82 30.36 26.91
C ALA A 72 12.43 28.96 27.15
N ASN A 73 11.64 28.00 27.66
CA ASN A 73 12.10 26.65 28.04
C ASN A 73 11.45 25.52 27.22
N CYS A 74 10.96 25.85 26.04
CA CYS A 74 10.34 24.90 25.11
C CYS A 74 11.38 23.93 24.50
N ASN A 75 10.93 22.90 23.79
CA ASN A 75 11.78 21.95 23.07
C ASN A 75 11.95 22.36 21.59
N GLY A 76 12.39 23.59 21.38
CA GLY A 76 12.41 24.24 20.07
C GLY A 76 13.37 23.63 19.07
N VAL A 77 13.00 23.69 17.78
CA VAL A 77 13.79 23.20 16.65
C VAL A 77 15.23 23.69 16.71
N LEU A 78 16.16 22.75 16.54
CA LEU A 78 17.59 23.02 16.45
C LEU A 78 17.95 23.53 15.04
N PRO A 79 18.92 24.45 14.91
CA PRO A 79 19.34 24.98 13.63
C PRO A 79 20.02 23.91 12.78
N ASP A 80 19.74 23.96 11.49
CA ASP A 80 20.23 23.05 10.48
C ASP A 80 21.75 23.16 10.30
N GLY A 81 22.40 22.02 10.04
CA GLY A 81 23.84 21.97 9.78
C GLY A 81 24.74 22.39 10.95
N SER A 82 24.18 22.63 12.14
CA SER A 82 24.94 23.01 13.33
C SER A 82 25.52 21.81 14.08
N THR A 83 26.51 22.06 14.93
CA THR A 83 27.05 21.06 15.87
C THR A 83 26.61 21.41 17.29
N VAL A 84 26.05 20.43 18.00
CA VAL A 84 25.48 20.61 19.34
C VAL A 84 25.99 19.53 20.30
N ASN A 85 26.07 19.84 21.59
CA ASN A 85 26.48 18.92 22.66
C ASN A 85 25.43 18.90 23.76
N PHE A 86 25.26 17.80 24.47
CA PHE A 86 24.13 17.59 25.37
C PHE A 86 24.60 17.35 26.78
N LYS A 87 23.87 17.91 27.76
CA LYS A 87 24.08 17.66 29.18
C LYS A 87 22.74 17.64 29.89
N TYR A 88 22.61 16.73 30.84
CA TYR A 88 21.42 16.56 31.66
C TYR A 88 21.62 17.27 32.99
N LEU A 89 20.61 18.02 33.41
CA LEU A 89 20.54 18.72 34.68
C LEU A 89 19.32 18.24 35.46
N LEU A 90 19.54 17.92 36.74
CA LEU A 90 18.47 17.72 37.70
C LEU A 90 18.30 19.01 38.50
N LEU A 91 17.09 19.57 38.46
CA LEU A 91 16.74 20.78 39.20
C LEU A 91 15.82 20.46 40.38
N ASP A 92 16.03 21.16 41.48
CA ASP A 92 15.04 21.25 42.56
C ASP A 92 13.85 22.11 42.09
N PRO A 93 12.61 21.60 42.06
CA PRO A 93 11.45 22.37 41.63
C PRO A 93 11.13 23.56 42.55
N THR A 94 11.56 23.52 43.82
CA THR A 94 11.27 24.55 44.82
C THR A 94 12.32 25.65 44.78
N ASN A 95 13.59 25.26 44.87
CA ASN A 95 14.71 26.18 44.98
C ASN A 95 15.29 26.59 43.62
N LYS A 96 14.88 25.92 42.53
CA LYS A 96 15.40 26.09 41.15
C LYS A 96 16.91 25.91 41.04
N THR A 97 17.53 25.23 42.01
CA THR A 97 18.96 24.94 42.05
C THR A 97 19.27 23.62 41.35
N ILE A 98 20.49 23.50 40.82
CA ILE A 98 20.98 22.25 40.23
C ILE A 98 21.36 21.30 41.36
N LEU A 99 20.70 20.15 41.40
CA LEU A 99 20.98 19.05 42.32
C LEU A 99 22.05 18.11 41.77
N SER A 100 22.03 17.86 40.47
CA SER A 100 23.02 17.01 39.80
C SER A 100 23.12 17.33 38.31
N GLU A 101 24.26 16.96 37.74
CA GLU A 101 24.55 17.19 36.33
C GLU A 101 25.37 16.05 35.73
N THR A 102 25.20 15.77 34.43
CA THR A 102 26.03 14.80 33.72
C THR A 102 27.27 15.46 33.12
N LYS A 103 28.20 14.65 32.61
CA LYS A 103 29.20 15.15 31.65
C LYS A 103 28.50 15.62 30.38
N TRP A 104 29.18 16.49 29.63
CA TRP A 104 28.81 16.83 28.27
C TRP A 104 28.90 15.59 27.38
N SER A 105 27.98 15.47 26.44
CA SER A 105 28.08 14.49 25.36
C SER A 105 29.18 14.89 24.39
N GLU A 106 29.54 13.95 23.53
CA GLU A 106 30.31 14.23 22.31
C GLU A 106 29.52 15.17 21.38
N ASP A 107 30.26 15.79 20.46
CA ASP A 107 29.73 16.68 19.45
C ASP A 107 28.79 15.90 18.52
N ILE A 108 27.57 16.41 18.36
CA ILE A 108 26.57 15.84 17.45
C ILE A 108 26.30 16.85 16.34
N SER A 109 26.71 16.49 15.13
CA SER A 109 26.42 17.27 13.93
C SER A 109 24.99 17.00 13.44
N LEU A 110 24.21 18.06 13.28
CA LEU A 110 22.86 18.00 12.76
C LEU A 110 22.89 18.00 11.23
N TYR A 111 21.92 17.32 10.63
CA TYR A 111 21.75 17.33 9.19
C TYR A 111 21.44 18.75 8.71
N ALA A 112 22.12 19.17 7.65
CA ALA A 112 21.74 20.37 6.91
C ALA A 112 20.46 20.06 6.12
N LEU A 113 19.49 20.97 6.16
CA LEU A 113 18.33 20.85 5.29
C LEU A 113 18.79 21.01 3.85
N GLN A 114 18.42 20.06 3.00
CA GLN A 114 18.62 20.19 1.58
C GLN A 114 17.60 21.19 1.05
N ASN A 115 18.03 22.16 0.23
CA ASN A 115 17.11 23.10 -0.38
C ASN A 115 16.11 22.29 -1.24
N PRO A 116 14.78 22.39 -1.00
CA PRO A 116 13.80 21.71 -1.82
C PRO A 116 13.94 22.06 -3.32
N ASP A 117 14.35 23.29 -3.65
CA ASP A 117 14.58 23.71 -5.04
C ASP A 117 15.83 23.05 -5.66
N ALA A 118 16.73 22.51 -4.84
CA ALA A 118 17.89 21.74 -5.26
C ALA A 118 17.61 20.24 -5.32
N ILE A 119 16.44 19.79 -4.85
CA ILE A 119 15.97 18.44 -5.09
C ILE A 119 15.51 18.41 -6.54
N ASP A 120 16.21 17.64 -7.36
CA ASP A 120 15.78 17.38 -8.73
C ASP A 120 14.52 16.51 -8.68
N ASP A 121 13.36 17.17 -8.61
CA ASP A 121 12.04 16.57 -8.71
C ASP A 121 11.71 16.16 -10.16
N SER A 122 12.60 16.43 -11.13
CA SER A 122 12.43 15.91 -12.47
C SER A 122 12.50 14.39 -12.37
N LEU A 123 11.37 13.71 -12.61
CA LEU A 123 11.26 12.25 -12.57
C LEU A 123 12.44 11.61 -13.31
N PRO A 124 13.50 11.14 -12.62
CA PRO A 124 14.60 10.51 -13.31
C PRO A 124 14.14 9.08 -13.50
N GLY A 125 13.57 8.79 -14.67
CA GLY A 125 13.40 7.40 -15.09
C GLY A 125 11.99 6.80 -14.95
N ARG A 126 10.93 7.51 -15.34
CA ARG A 126 9.96 6.81 -16.19
C ARG A 126 10.54 6.77 -17.59
N SER A 127 11.34 5.73 -17.86
CA SER A 127 11.80 5.44 -19.22
C SER A 127 10.59 5.55 -20.13
N ALA A 128 10.59 6.52 -21.05
CA ALA A 128 9.48 6.70 -22.00
C ALA A 128 9.15 5.37 -22.71
N ALA A 129 10.15 4.51 -22.87
CA ALA A 129 10.00 3.15 -23.37
C ALA A 129 9.04 2.29 -22.52
N MET A 130 9.06 2.39 -21.19
CA MET A 130 8.14 1.64 -20.34
C MET A 130 6.69 2.02 -20.59
N VAL A 131 6.40 3.32 -20.78
CA VAL A 131 5.05 3.81 -21.09
C VAL A 131 4.61 3.36 -22.48
N VAL A 132 5.51 3.40 -23.45
CA VAL A 132 5.22 2.95 -24.83
C VAL A 132 4.97 1.44 -24.85
N ILE A 133 5.79 0.64 -24.16
CA ILE A 133 5.64 -0.82 -24.08
C ILE A 133 4.31 -1.19 -23.41
N THR A 134 3.97 -0.56 -22.27
CA THR A 134 2.70 -0.84 -21.60
C THR A 134 1.51 -0.45 -22.46
N ALA A 135 1.56 0.68 -23.18
CA ALA A 135 0.51 1.09 -24.10
C ALA A 135 0.31 0.06 -25.24
N ILE A 136 1.39 -0.40 -25.88
CA ILE A 136 1.33 -1.41 -26.95
C ILE A 136 0.75 -2.73 -26.41
N LEU A 137 1.22 -3.19 -25.25
CA LEU A 137 0.73 -4.42 -24.63
C LEU A 137 -0.76 -4.32 -24.28
N CYS A 138 -1.21 -3.19 -23.75
CA CYS A 138 -2.64 -2.98 -23.44
C CYS A 138 -3.50 -3.05 -24.70
N VAL A 139 -3.09 -2.42 -25.80
CA VAL A 139 -3.82 -2.48 -27.07
C VAL A 139 -3.83 -3.89 -27.64
N ALA A 140 -2.69 -4.58 -27.63
CA ALA A 140 -2.58 -5.95 -28.12
C ALA A 140 -3.47 -6.93 -27.34
N VAL A 141 -3.47 -6.85 -26.01
CA VAL A 141 -4.34 -7.67 -25.14
C VAL A 141 -5.82 -7.37 -25.39
N PHE A 142 -6.19 -6.09 -25.54
CA PHE A 142 -7.56 -5.71 -25.85
C PHE A 142 -8.04 -6.32 -27.18
N LEU A 143 -7.23 -6.23 -28.23
CA LEU A 143 -7.53 -6.84 -29.53
C LEU A 143 -7.63 -8.36 -29.45
N LEU A 144 -6.74 -9.01 -28.68
CA LEU A 144 -6.76 -10.46 -28.48
C LEU A 144 -8.07 -10.89 -27.80
N ILE A 145 -8.51 -10.17 -26.76
CA ILE A 145 -9.77 -10.43 -26.07
C ILE A 145 -10.95 -10.26 -27.03
N LEU A 146 -10.99 -9.19 -27.84
CA LEU A 146 -12.05 -8.99 -28.82
C LEU A 146 -12.13 -10.12 -29.85
N LEU A 147 -10.98 -10.59 -30.36
CA LEU A 147 -10.93 -11.71 -31.29
C LEU A 147 -11.40 -13.01 -30.62
N LEU A 148 -10.97 -13.28 -29.39
CA LEU A 148 -11.41 -14.45 -28.63
C LEU A 148 -12.91 -14.43 -28.38
N LEU A 149 -13.47 -13.28 -27.98
CA LEU A 149 -14.91 -13.10 -27.81
C LEU A 149 -15.66 -13.26 -29.13
N SER A 150 -15.15 -12.69 -30.23
CA SER A 150 -15.75 -12.86 -31.55
C SER A 150 -15.75 -14.33 -31.97
N MET A 151 -14.66 -15.07 -31.76
CA MET A 151 -14.58 -16.50 -32.06
C MET A 151 -15.51 -17.32 -31.17
N LEU A 152 -15.64 -16.96 -29.89
CA LEU A 152 -16.60 -17.61 -28.99
C LEU A 152 -18.04 -17.36 -29.43
N ILE A 153 -18.38 -16.12 -29.79
CA ILE A 153 -19.70 -15.76 -30.30
C ILE A 153 -19.97 -16.49 -31.62
N LEU A 154 -19.01 -16.52 -32.55
CA LEU A 154 -19.15 -17.26 -33.80
C LEU A 154 -19.27 -18.76 -33.55
N ALA A 155 -18.51 -19.37 -32.64
CA ALA A 155 -18.65 -20.79 -32.31
C ALA A 155 -19.99 -21.12 -31.63
N LEU A 156 -20.54 -20.20 -30.84
CA LEU A 156 -21.84 -20.37 -30.18
C LEU A 156 -23.02 -20.04 -31.10
N CYS A 157 -22.86 -19.12 -32.05
CA CYS A 157 -23.87 -18.75 -33.04
C CYS A 157 -23.82 -19.63 -34.30
N TRP A 158 -22.67 -20.22 -34.61
CA TRP A 158 -22.48 -21.24 -35.65
C TRP A 158 -22.72 -22.63 -35.06
N ASP A 159 -23.88 -22.79 -34.40
CA ASP A 159 -24.56 -24.08 -34.37
C ASP A 159 -25.23 -24.24 -35.73
N ASP A 160 -24.41 -24.53 -36.75
CA ASP A 160 -24.96 -25.15 -37.95
C ASP A 160 -25.55 -26.47 -37.49
N LYS A 161 -26.89 -26.47 -37.45
CA LYS A 161 -27.71 -27.67 -37.42
C LYS A 161 -27.31 -28.54 -38.60
N GLU A 162 -26.26 -29.33 -38.47
CA GLU A 162 -26.26 -30.64 -39.10
C GLU A 162 -27.54 -31.30 -38.56
N PRO A 163 -28.57 -31.59 -39.41
CA PRO A 163 -29.60 -32.46 -38.92
C PRO A 163 -28.87 -33.74 -38.55
N ILE A 164 -28.84 -34.05 -37.25
CA ILE A 164 -28.65 -35.41 -36.77
C ILE A 164 -29.47 -36.24 -37.75
N ARG A 165 -28.82 -37.04 -38.62
CA ARG A 165 -29.56 -38.04 -39.38
C ARG A 165 -30.25 -38.79 -38.27
N ALA A 166 -31.56 -38.59 -38.14
CA ALA A 166 -32.37 -39.26 -37.15
C ALA A 166 -31.88 -40.70 -37.19
N LEU A 167 -31.40 -41.20 -36.05
CA LEU A 167 -30.86 -42.54 -35.89
C LEU A 167 -31.99 -43.49 -36.30
N GLY A 168 -32.10 -43.68 -37.60
CA GLY A 168 -33.24 -44.23 -38.27
C GLY A 168 -33.07 -45.71 -38.16
N SER A 169 -33.49 -46.24 -37.02
CA SER A 169 -33.30 -47.62 -36.62
C SER A 169 -31.82 -47.98 -36.55
N LEU A 170 -31.36 -48.42 -35.38
CA LEU A 170 -30.15 -49.21 -35.28
C LEU A 170 -30.38 -50.48 -36.13
N ARG A 171 -30.09 -50.42 -37.44
CA ARG A 171 -30.02 -51.61 -38.28
C ARG A 171 -28.79 -52.37 -37.82
N ILE A 172 -29.01 -53.27 -36.86
CA ILE A 172 -28.06 -54.33 -36.55
C ILE A 172 -27.67 -54.97 -37.89
N PRO A 173 -26.38 -54.98 -38.27
CA PRO A 173 -25.96 -55.71 -39.45
C PRO A 173 -26.36 -57.17 -39.24
N GLU A 174 -27.23 -57.66 -40.13
CA GLU A 174 -27.62 -59.06 -40.14
C GLU A 174 -26.37 -59.89 -40.41
N TYR A 175 -25.95 -60.69 -39.43
CA TYR A 175 -24.81 -61.57 -39.56
C TYR A 175 -25.17 -62.69 -40.53
N ASP A 176 -24.59 -62.62 -41.73
CA ASP A 176 -24.69 -63.66 -42.74
C ASP A 176 -23.89 -64.91 -42.30
N THR A 177 -24.60 -65.86 -41.68
CA THR A 177 -24.09 -67.20 -41.41
C THR A 177 -24.05 -67.97 -42.72
N HIS A 178 -22.95 -67.79 -43.43
CA HIS A 178 -22.54 -68.50 -44.63
C HIS A 178 -22.44 -70.01 -44.39
N ASN A 179 -23.55 -70.75 -44.26
CA ASN A 179 -23.55 -72.21 -44.31
C ASN A 179 -24.94 -72.88 -44.37
N PHE A 180 -25.91 -72.36 -45.14
CA PHE A 180 -27.03 -73.19 -45.55
C PHE A 180 -27.34 -73.04 -47.04
N LYS A 181 -27.30 -74.18 -47.72
CA LYS A 181 -27.65 -74.40 -49.11
C LYS A 181 -29.14 -74.11 -49.36
N ASP A 182 -29.39 -73.56 -50.54
CA ASP A 182 -30.65 -73.47 -51.30
C ASP A 182 -31.71 -72.43 -50.86
N PRO A 183 -32.25 -71.63 -51.81
CA PRO A 183 -33.25 -70.61 -51.53
C PRO A 183 -34.65 -71.23 -51.60
N ALA A 184 -35.36 -71.32 -50.48
CA ALA A 184 -36.78 -71.62 -50.51
C ALA A 184 -37.56 -70.95 -49.35
N ALA A 185 -38.44 -70.04 -49.75
CA ALA A 185 -39.54 -69.40 -49.03
C ALA A 185 -39.21 -68.27 -48.01
N PRO A 186 -39.84 -67.09 -48.14
CA PRO A 186 -39.76 -66.05 -47.13
C PRO A 186 -40.64 -66.41 -45.92
N TYR A 187 -40.05 -66.40 -44.73
CA TYR A 187 -40.80 -66.49 -43.47
C TYR A 187 -41.49 -65.15 -43.20
N ILE A 188 -42.82 -65.12 -43.17
CA ILE A 188 -43.62 -63.93 -42.83
C ILE A 188 -43.93 -63.98 -41.34
N ASN A 189 -43.50 -62.95 -40.60
CA ASN A 189 -43.83 -62.76 -39.19
C ASN A 189 -45.25 -62.16 -39.06
N PRO A 190 -46.20 -62.85 -38.40
CA PRO A 190 -47.59 -62.41 -38.28
C PRO A 190 -47.80 -61.21 -37.34
N SER A 191 -46.74 -60.65 -36.75
CA SER A 191 -46.86 -59.46 -35.89
C SER A 191 -47.03 -58.13 -36.63
N PHE A 192 -46.94 -58.11 -37.96
CA PHE A 192 -47.15 -56.91 -38.78
C PHE A 192 -48.42 -57.01 -39.62
N GLU A 193 -49.57 -57.14 -38.97
CA GLU A 193 -50.84 -56.73 -39.57
C GLU A 193 -50.93 -55.19 -39.43
N HIS A 194 -50.96 -54.45 -40.55
CA HIS A 194 -51.23 -53.00 -40.54
C HIS A 194 -52.73 -52.77 -40.76
N ASP A 195 -53.40 -52.26 -39.73
CA ASP A 195 -54.79 -51.79 -39.83
C ASP A 195 -54.83 -50.44 -40.59
N PRO A 196 -55.60 -50.31 -41.68
CA PRO A 196 -55.53 -49.16 -42.56
C PRO A 196 -56.53 -48.07 -42.15
N LYS A 197 -56.27 -46.83 -42.61
CA LYS A 197 -57.11 -45.61 -42.53
C LYS A 197 -56.73 -44.75 -41.31
N SER A 198 -56.50 -43.45 -41.38
CA SER A 198 -56.68 -42.42 -42.41
C SER A 198 -56.17 -41.10 -41.78
N HIS A 199 -55.23 -40.40 -42.42
CA HIS A 199 -55.15 -38.93 -42.29
C HIS A 199 -56.41 -38.33 -42.96
N PRO A 200 -56.95 -37.12 -42.62
CA PRO A 200 -56.14 -35.87 -42.59
C PRO A 200 -56.66 -34.63 -41.78
N ILE A 201 -55.78 -33.60 -41.69
CA ILE A 201 -55.99 -32.11 -41.73
C ILE A 201 -56.88 -31.41 -40.67
N PHE A 202 -56.35 -30.37 -39.98
CA PHE A 202 -56.79 -28.95 -40.13
C PHE A 202 -55.90 -27.94 -39.35
N THR A 203 -55.95 -26.68 -39.80
CA THR A 203 -54.96 -25.59 -39.82
C THR A 203 -55.02 -24.54 -38.68
N SER A 204 -53.92 -23.79 -38.53
CA SER A 204 -53.62 -22.56 -37.72
C SER A 204 -54.61 -21.38 -37.93
N PRO A 205 -54.79 -20.34 -37.05
CA PRO A 205 -53.78 -19.31 -36.67
C PRO A 205 -53.84 -18.69 -35.22
N SER A 206 -52.84 -17.84 -34.89
CA SER A 206 -52.54 -17.06 -33.65
C SER A 206 -53.56 -15.91 -33.32
N PRO A 207 -53.38 -14.93 -32.37
CA PRO A 207 -52.38 -14.65 -31.29
C PRO A 207 -52.93 -14.10 -29.91
N ILE A 208 -52.01 -13.94 -28.93
CA ILE A 208 -51.86 -13.01 -27.75
C ILE A 208 -53.07 -12.20 -27.21
N ILE A 209 -53.29 -12.20 -25.87
CA ILE A 209 -53.64 -10.99 -25.06
C ILE A 209 -53.00 -11.07 -23.64
N LEU A 210 -52.45 -9.93 -23.20
CA LEU A 210 -51.95 -9.57 -21.86
C LEU A 210 -53.07 -9.26 -20.87
N GLN A 211 -52.97 -9.73 -19.62
CA GLN A 211 -53.08 -8.91 -18.39
C GLN A 211 -52.62 -9.71 -17.18
#